data_AF-Q4RE03-F1
#
_entry.id   AF-Q4RE03-F1
#
_cell.length_a   1.000
_cell.length_b   1.000
_cell.length_c   1.000
_cell.angle_alpha   90.00
_cell.angle_beta   90.00
_cell.angle_gamma   90.00
#
_symmetry.space_group_name_H-M   'P 1'
#
loop_
_entity.id
_entity.type
_entity.pdbx_description
1 polymer ?
#
loop_
_entity_poly.entity_id
_entity_poly.type
_entity_poly.pdbx_seq_one_letter_code
_entity_poly.pdbx_strand_id
1 'polypeptide(L)' 'QVQHLTLMSMELHARTRRDLEPDPEFDPICALFYCISSDTTIIDTDGTQLTGTIVVSRE' A
#
# COMPACT_ATOMS: atom_id res chain seq x y z
N GLN A 1 17.02 -14.07 -23.02
CA GLN A 1 16.82 -13.06 -21.97
C GLN A 1 15.47 -13.33 -21.33
N VAL A 2 15.37 -13.36 -20.00
CA VAL A 2 14.09 -13.53 -19.28
C VAL A 2 13.70 -12.15 -18.71
N GLN A 3 12.42 -11.81 -18.78
CA GLN A 3 11.85 -10.62 -18.14
C GLN A 3 11.02 -11.07 -16.93
N HIS A 4 11.19 -10.36 -15.82
CA HIS A 4 10.43 -10.57 -14.60
C HIS A 4 9.66 -9.30 -14.29
N LEU A 5 8.37 -9.46 -13.98
CA LEU A 5 7.46 -8.37 -13.64
C LEU A 5 7.07 -8.47 -12.16
N THR A 6 7.24 -7.35 -11.47
CA THR A 6 6.71 -7.15 -10.11
C THR A 6 5.74 -5.98 -10.12
N LEU A 7 4.54 -6.21 -9.62
CA LEU A 7 3.45 -5.26 -9.49
C LEU A 7 3.25 -4.90 -8.03
N MET A 8 2.98 -3.63 -7.77
CA MET A 8 2.57 -3.15 -6.46
C MET A 8 1.19 -2.49 -6.58
N SER A 9 0.21 -3.02 -5.86
CA SER A 9 -1.10 -2.40 -5.68
C SER A 9 -1.13 -1.69 -4.33
N MET A 10 -1.68 -0.48 -4.29
CA MET A 10 -1.72 0.36 -3.10
C MET A 10 -3.09 0.99 -2.92
N GLU A 11 -3.56 1.03 -1.67
CA GLU A 11 -4.76 1.74 -1.24
C GLU A 11 -4.43 2.66 -0.06
N LEU A 12 -4.97 3.88 -0.07
CA LEU A 12 -4.70 4.91 0.92
C LEU A 12 -5.99 5.27 1.67
N HIS A 13 -5.92 5.30 2.99
CA HIS A 13 -6.99 5.83 3.84
C HIS A 13 -6.61 7.22 4.35
N ALA A 14 -7.19 8.25 3.75
CA ALA A 14 -7.10 9.64 4.21
C ALA A 14 -8.28 9.97 5.14
N ARG A 15 -8.01 10.73 6.20
CA ARG A 15 -9.06 11.18 7.13
C ARG A 15 -9.61 12.52 6.69
N THR A 16 -10.86 12.52 6.23
CA THR A 16 -11.52 13.69 5.68
C THR A 16 -12.13 14.60 6.75
N ARG A 17 -12.36 15.86 6.36
CA ARG A 17 -13.11 16.88 7.12
C ARG A 17 -14.63 16.67 7.03
N ARG A 18 -15.12 15.53 7.52
CA ARG A 18 -16.54 15.08 7.46
C ARG A 18 -16.97 14.72 6.04
N ASP A 19 -17.99 15.40 5.51
CA ASP A 19 -18.63 15.09 4.23
C ASP A 19 -17.87 15.68 3.03
N LEU A 20 -16.66 16.21 3.24
CA LEU A 20 -15.77 16.70 2.18
C LEU A 20 -14.95 15.55 1.59
N GLU A 21 -14.62 15.67 0.30
CA GLU A 21 -13.65 14.79 -0.35
C GLU A 21 -12.24 14.95 0.27
N PRO A 22 -11.39 13.91 0.21
CA PRO A 22 -10.02 14.00 0.68
C PRO A 22 -9.23 15.10 -0.03
N ASP A 23 -8.56 15.94 0.75
CA ASP A 23 -7.73 17.04 0.27
C ASP A 23 -6.29 16.86 0.77
N PRO A 24 -5.31 16.63 -0.11
CA PRO A 24 -3.93 16.34 0.29
C PRO A 24 -3.25 17.49 1.04
N GLU A 25 -3.77 18.72 0.97
CA GLU A 25 -3.23 19.86 1.73
C GLU A 25 -3.67 19.84 3.20
N PHE A 26 -4.81 19.21 3.52
CA PHE A 26 -5.42 19.29 4.86
C PHE A 26 -5.68 17.93 5.52
N ASP A 27 -5.83 16.86 4.75
CA ASP A 27 -6.28 15.54 5.23
C ASP A 27 -5.11 14.55 5.29
N PRO A 28 -4.68 14.12 6.50
CA PRO A 28 -3.54 13.22 6.64
C PRO A 28 -3.89 11.79 6.22
N ILE A 29 -2.93 11.13 5.58
CA ILE A 29 -2.96 9.67 5.39
C ILE A 29 -2.83 9.00 6.75
N CYS A 30 -3.78 8.15 7.10
CA CYS A 30 -3.82 7.43 8.36
C CYS A 30 -3.40 5.96 8.20
N ALA A 31 -3.65 5.38 7.03
CA ALA A 31 -3.22 4.02 6.72
C ALA A 31 -2.90 3.87 5.23
N LEU A 32 -1.98 2.95 4.93
CA LEU A 32 -1.62 2.51 3.60
C LEU A 32 -1.66 0.99 3.58
N PHE A 33 -2.42 0.42 2.65
CA PHE A 33 -2.47 -1.02 2.41
C PHE A 33 -1.76 -1.30 1.10
N TYR A 34 -0.91 -2.33 1.08
CA TYR A 34 -0.19 -2.69 -0.12
C TYR A 34 -0.16 -4.19 -0.36
N CYS A 35 -0.10 -4.54 -1.63
CA CYS A 35 0.09 -5.89 -2.12
C CYS A 35 1.15 -5.85 -3.22
N ILE A 36 2.27 -6.52 -2.99
CA ILE A 36 3.31 -6.77 -3.98
C ILE A 36 3.04 -8.15 -4.57
N SER A 37 3.04 -8.26 -5.90
CA SER A 37 2.88 -9.51 -6.65
C SER A 37 3.99 -9.60 -7.68
N SER A 38 4.70 -10.71 -7.75
CA SER A 38 5.77 -10.96 -8.71
C SER A 38 5.49 -12.22 -9.52
N ASP A 39 6.05 -12.33 -10.71
CA ASP A 39 6.06 -13.59 -11.47
C ASP A 39 7.16 -14.55 -11.01
N THR A 40 7.96 -14.14 -10.01
CA THR A 40 8.99 -14.94 -9.34
C THR A 40 8.85 -14.86 -7.82
N THR A 41 9.57 -15.72 -7.10
CA THR A 41 9.59 -15.71 -5.64
C THR A 41 10.13 -14.39 -5.11
N ILE A 42 9.40 -13.75 -4.20
CA ILE A 42 9.85 -12.54 -3.52
C ILE A 42 10.86 -12.95 -2.44
N ILE A 43 11.99 -12.23 -2.38
CA ILE A 43 13.05 -12.45 -1.38
C ILE A 43 12.43 -12.42 0.02
N ASP A 44 12.85 -13.36 0.87
CA ASP A 44 12.36 -13.54 2.25
C ASP A 44 10.87 -13.91 2.38
N THR A 45 10.26 -14.42 1.31
CA THR A 45 8.93 -15.04 1.34
C THR A 45 8.93 -16.37 0.60
N ASP A 46 8.07 -17.30 1.02
CA ASP A 46 7.86 -18.58 0.32
C ASP A 46 6.95 -18.45 -0.91
N GLY A 47 6.64 -17.22 -1.35
CA GLY A 47 5.59 -16.95 -2.33
C GLY A 47 5.94 -15.88 -3.34
N THR A 48 4.99 -15.64 -4.23
CA THR A 48 5.04 -14.59 -5.25
C THR A 48 4.29 -13.33 -4.83
N GLN A 49 3.71 -13.32 -3.63
CA GLN A 49 2.88 -12.25 -3.13
C GLN A 49 3.25 -11.88 -1.69
N LEU A 50 3.30 -10.58 -1.42
CA LEU A 50 3.53 -10.03 -0.10
C LEU A 50 2.53 -8.91 0.15
N THR A 51 1.75 -9.02 1.23
CA THR A 51 0.80 -8.00 1.66
C THR A 51 1.26 -7.35 2.96
N GLY A 52 0.87 -6.09 3.14
CA GLY A 52 1.17 -5.38 4.37
C GLY A 52 0.33 -4.13 4.55
N THR A 53 0.45 -3.56 5.73
CA THR A 53 -0.20 -2.30 6.08
C THR A 53 0.76 -1.42 6.88
N ILE A 54 0.70 -0.12 6.62
CA ILE A 54 1.38 0.90 7.41
C ILE A 54 0.29 1.75 8.02
N VAL A 55 0.20 1.76 9.35
CA VAL A 55 -0.81 2.52 10.09
C VAL A 55 -0.11 3.54 10.97
N VAL A 56 -0.55 4.80 10.88
CA VAL A 56 -0.06 5.86 11.76
C VAL A 56 -0.76 5.72 13.11
N SER A 57 0.00 5.29 14.13
CA SER A 57 -0.48 5.33 15.52
C SER A 57 -0.59 6.79 15.96
N ARG A 58 -1.69 7.12 16.63
CA ARG A 58 -1.80 8.37 17.37
C ARG A 58 -1.34 8.10 18.79
N GLU A 59 -0.30 8.79 19.24
CA GLU A 59 -0.11 9.04 20.67
C GLU A 59 -1.21 9.95 21.21
#